data_AF-A0A957FGX5-F1
#
_entry.id   AF-A0A957FGX5-F1
#
_cell.length_a   1.000
_cell.length_b   1.000
_cell.length_c   1.000
_cell.angle_alpha   90.00
_cell.angle_beta   90.00
_cell.angle_gamma   90.00
#
_symmetry.space_group_name_H-M   'P 1'
#
loop_
_entity.id
_entity.type
_entity.pdbx_description
1 polymer ?
#
loop_
_entity_poly.entity_id
_entity_poly.type
_entity_poly.pdbx_seq_one_letter_code
_entity_poly.pdbx_strand_id
1 'polypeptide(L)'
;LIKWGDDAIWQQNDTLQRIPVDGLLPITTTRQTFLLQTARDSMEMLLPDRTKLFLDADTAIRVRRLVGLSGGTETNIVLEQGRLIVTPSGAPVTIASPDSAQVESSMGLIGVEYSSASQHLYVDCLQGECLLLRSGVRVLEMNVGEQAAIDEGGFVTVLGGARYELYQALANVVPPPTNTPTLTPSATATATETPLPMTPTLTSTPMAIAIPGQRVVLGYSVQNRPIEAVRFGYGNGRIFVFIGGLQAGYAPNSMDLAEGFVTYFSENPTAVPADTTLYIIPDMSPDSLILPGQLEGRYNANGVELNRNWGCRWSEDPLVMSRVRPGAGGAFPFSEPETRVVATFIQSIEPTAVIFWTAHADSAVVSPGACVEPSQVSLTLSQLYGRAAGYEVFDGPVVLPNVDLTGDAVNFLDYQGIPAAVVLLPHFLEMDWDENLAGVTAVLASYRGTRRSSALPFVNTADVPTPLAACSPTAERWQSVYAQYEYTLGCAVGALVAPEAAVQQYEHGWMIWRGDNDYVYVLYDDYTMASFLMDEYDPYEWTDLHKGAFGYIWLNQADVRAHLGEPLAAEEVAHDFVAQDFANGSILLLSNNGINYVLFAATMTWDAES
;
A
#
# COMPACT_ATOMS: atom_id res chain seq x y z
N LEU A 1 8.19 -4.97 -10.92
CA LEU A 1 9.33 -5.08 -11.86
C LEU A 1 10.42 -5.87 -11.19
N ILE A 2 11.06 -6.79 -11.90
CA ILE A 2 12.11 -7.62 -11.35
C ILE A 2 13.36 -7.53 -12.24
N LYS A 3 14.53 -7.26 -11.65
CA LYS A 3 15.82 -7.20 -12.34
C LYS A 3 16.57 -8.51 -12.08
N TRP A 4 16.78 -9.28 -13.14
CA TRP A 4 17.45 -10.59 -13.06
C TRP A 4 18.76 -10.57 -13.86
N GLY A 5 19.74 -11.37 -13.45
CA GLY A 5 20.92 -11.69 -14.24
C GLY A 5 20.65 -12.72 -15.33
N ASP A 6 21.48 -12.74 -16.39
CA ASP A 6 21.29 -13.62 -17.56
C ASP A 6 21.45 -15.12 -17.24
N ASP A 7 21.94 -15.46 -16.05
CA ASP A 7 22.22 -16.82 -15.59
C ASP A 7 21.31 -17.30 -14.45
N ALA A 8 20.31 -16.52 -14.05
CA ALA A 8 19.33 -16.93 -13.07
C ALA A 8 18.41 -18.04 -13.61
N ILE A 9 18.20 -19.08 -12.80
CA ILE A 9 17.36 -20.24 -13.13
C ILE A 9 16.34 -20.49 -12.02
N TRP A 10 15.19 -21.02 -12.41
CA TRP A 10 14.15 -21.45 -11.48
C TRP A 10 13.70 -22.87 -11.79
N GLN A 11 13.28 -23.61 -10.78
CA GLN A 11 12.82 -24.99 -10.92
C GLN A 11 11.52 -25.22 -10.16
N GLN A 12 10.56 -25.85 -10.83
CA GLN A 12 9.28 -26.30 -10.27
C GLN A 12 9.03 -27.76 -10.67
N ASN A 13 8.70 -28.62 -9.70
CA ASN A 13 8.36 -30.05 -9.90
C ASN A 13 9.26 -30.74 -10.94
N ASP A 14 10.57 -30.76 -10.70
CA ASP A 14 11.62 -31.34 -11.54
C ASP A 14 11.93 -30.66 -12.89
N THR A 15 11.22 -29.59 -13.25
CA THR A 15 11.46 -28.85 -14.49
C THR A 15 12.29 -27.61 -14.22
N LEU A 16 13.53 -27.59 -14.71
CA LEU A 16 14.43 -26.44 -14.62
C LEU A 16 14.25 -25.53 -15.84
N GLN A 17 14.02 -24.24 -15.60
CA GLN A 17 13.74 -23.24 -16.62
C GLN A 17 14.53 -21.95 -16.37
N ARG A 18 14.74 -21.19 -17.45
CA ARG A 18 15.19 -19.80 -17.32
C ARG A 18 14.03 -18.93 -16.84
N ILE A 19 14.36 -17.87 -16.12
CA ILE A 19 13.37 -16.87 -15.74
C ILE A 19 12.80 -16.21 -17.03
N PRO A 20 11.46 -16.05 -17.13
CA PRO A 20 10.84 -15.38 -18.27
C PRO A 20 11.37 -13.97 -18.53
N VAL A 21 11.29 -13.50 -19.77
CA VAL A 21 11.85 -12.20 -20.21
C VAL A 21 11.13 -11.00 -19.57
N ASP A 22 9.84 -11.14 -19.28
CA ASP A 22 9.04 -10.17 -18.53
C ASP A 22 9.35 -10.18 -17.02
N GLY A 23 10.13 -11.17 -16.59
CA GLY A 23 10.57 -11.34 -15.24
C GLY A 23 9.50 -11.81 -14.28
N LEU A 24 8.36 -12.33 -14.75
CA LEU A 24 7.30 -12.84 -13.88
C LEU A 24 7.37 -14.37 -13.82
N LEU A 25 7.54 -14.92 -12.61
CA LEU A 25 7.47 -16.36 -12.41
C LEU A 25 5.99 -16.79 -12.36
N PRO A 26 5.54 -17.77 -13.17
CA PRO A 26 4.14 -18.18 -13.24
C PRO A 26 3.74 -19.07 -12.05
N ILE A 27 3.85 -18.54 -10.83
CA ILE A 27 3.56 -19.27 -9.58
C ILE A 27 2.09 -19.07 -9.24
N THR A 28 1.29 -20.13 -9.37
CA THR A 28 -0.17 -20.06 -9.24
C THR A 28 -0.72 -20.68 -7.94
N THR A 29 0.10 -21.39 -7.14
CA THR A 29 -0.38 -22.05 -5.90
C THR A 29 0.71 -22.18 -4.81
N THR A 30 0.30 -22.25 -3.53
CA THR A 30 1.18 -22.50 -2.37
C THR A 30 1.56 -23.96 -2.13
N ARG A 31 0.95 -24.91 -2.84
CA ARG A 31 1.20 -26.35 -2.62
C ARG A 31 2.52 -26.84 -3.17
N GLN A 32 3.26 -26.01 -3.90
CA GLN A 32 4.46 -26.41 -4.62
C GLN A 32 5.66 -25.57 -4.19
N THR A 33 6.71 -26.26 -3.78
CA THR A 33 8.01 -25.66 -3.45
C THR A 33 8.79 -25.42 -4.73
N PHE A 34 9.40 -24.25 -4.87
CA PHE A 34 10.24 -23.93 -6.03
C PHE A 34 11.63 -23.48 -5.59
N LEU A 35 12.62 -23.79 -6.43
CA LEU A 35 14.03 -23.46 -6.23
C LEU A 35 14.41 -22.31 -7.16
N LEU A 36 15.17 -21.36 -6.63
CA LEU A 36 15.77 -20.26 -7.37
C LEU A 36 17.28 -20.28 -7.14
N GLN A 37 18.06 -20.12 -8.20
CA GLN A 37 19.52 -20.11 -8.11
C GLN A 37 20.12 -19.04 -9.02
N THR A 38 21.08 -18.31 -8.46
CA THR A 38 21.97 -17.36 -9.15
C THR A 38 23.37 -17.97 -9.26
N ALA A 39 24.15 -17.54 -10.26
CA ALA A 39 25.52 -18.02 -10.44
C ALA A 39 26.56 -16.88 -10.38
N ARG A 40 26.63 -16.01 -11.39
CA ARG A 40 27.58 -14.89 -11.46
C ARG A 40 26.92 -13.55 -11.24
N ASP A 41 25.67 -13.41 -11.65
CA ASP A 41 24.93 -12.17 -11.53
C ASP A 41 23.97 -12.23 -10.34
N SER A 42 23.79 -11.08 -9.70
CA SER A 42 22.81 -10.90 -8.63
C SER A 42 21.38 -10.76 -9.16
N MET A 43 20.41 -10.92 -8.28
CA MET A 43 19.02 -11.06 -8.67
C MET A 43 18.08 -10.38 -7.67
N GLU A 44 17.32 -9.37 -8.09
CA GLU A 44 16.24 -8.79 -7.29
C GLU A 44 14.95 -9.59 -7.53
N MET A 45 14.00 -9.63 -6.59
CA MET A 45 12.69 -10.27 -6.72
C MET A 45 11.66 -9.56 -5.86
N LEU A 46 10.45 -9.36 -6.40
CA LEU A 46 9.30 -8.87 -5.65
C LEU A 46 8.29 -10.01 -5.49
N LEU A 47 8.00 -10.37 -4.24
CA LEU A 47 7.01 -11.39 -3.91
C LEU A 47 5.58 -10.82 -3.95
N PRO A 48 4.52 -11.67 -4.02
CA PRO A 48 3.12 -11.22 -4.11
C PRO A 48 2.66 -10.33 -2.95
N ASP A 49 3.20 -10.57 -1.75
CA ASP A 49 2.98 -9.75 -0.55
C ASP A 49 3.77 -8.44 -0.54
N ARG A 50 4.55 -8.16 -1.59
CA ARG A 50 5.49 -7.04 -1.73
C ARG A 50 6.79 -7.16 -0.93
N THR A 51 7.07 -8.31 -0.33
CA THR A 51 8.40 -8.58 0.23
C THR A 51 9.43 -8.52 -0.90
N LYS A 52 10.46 -7.69 -0.75
CA LYS A 52 11.58 -7.62 -1.70
C LYS A 52 12.68 -8.55 -1.25
N LEU A 53 13.19 -9.36 -2.18
CA LEU A 53 14.35 -10.22 -1.99
C LEU A 53 15.42 -9.78 -2.97
N PHE A 54 16.67 -9.75 -2.51
CA PHE A 54 17.82 -9.57 -3.39
C PHE A 54 18.82 -10.68 -3.11
N LEU A 55 19.01 -11.57 -4.07
CA LEU A 55 19.95 -12.67 -3.99
C LEU A 55 21.27 -12.22 -4.59
N ASP A 56 22.36 -12.49 -3.88
CA ASP A 56 23.71 -12.29 -4.41
C ASP A 56 24.01 -13.31 -5.53
N ALA A 57 25.15 -13.18 -6.20
CA ALA A 57 25.75 -14.26 -6.97
C ALA A 57 25.94 -15.52 -6.10
N ASP A 58 26.00 -16.69 -6.74
CA ASP A 58 26.18 -18.00 -6.09
C ASP A 58 25.21 -18.25 -4.90
N THR A 59 23.95 -17.85 -5.07
CA THR A 59 22.91 -17.96 -4.04
C THR A 59 21.80 -18.87 -4.51
N ALA A 60 21.40 -19.82 -3.64
CA ALA A 60 20.31 -20.74 -3.88
C ALA A 60 19.27 -20.62 -2.76
N ILE A 61 18.02 -20.35 -3.14
CA ILE A 61 16.89 -20.32 -2.20
C ILE A 61 15.79 -21.26 -2.65
N ARG A 62 15.17 -21.93 -1.68
CA ARG A 62 13.96 -22.73 -1.88
C ARG A 62 12.80 -22.05 -1.19
N VAL A 63 11.83 -21.61 -1.96
CA VAL A 63 10.61 -20.97 -1.43
C VAL A 63 9.57 -22.05 -1.18
N ARG A 64 9.18 -22.22 0.08
CA ARG A 64 8.22 -23.25 0.53
C ARG A 64 6.80 -22.72 0.63
N ARG A 65 6.64 -21.44 1.02
CA ARG A 65 5.35 -20.74 1.15
C ARG A 65 5.52 -19.27 0.82
N LEU A 66 4.47 -18.66 0.28
CA LEU A 66 4.38 -17.24 -0.01
C LEU A 66 3.08 -16.67 0.55
N VAL A 67 3.15 -15.49 1.15
CA VAL A 67 1.97 -14.67 1.45
C VAL A 67 1.45 -14.06 0.14
N GLY A 68 0.12 -13.92 0.02
CA GLY A 68 -0.53 -13.39 -1.19
C GLY A 68 -0.86 -14.45 -2.26
N LEU A 69 -0.55 -15.72 -2.00
CA LEU A 69 -1.05 -16.86 -2.78
C LEU A 69 -1.76 -17.82 -1.82
N SER A 70 -2.95 -18.31 -2.18
CA SER A 70 -3.67 -19.44 -1.54
C SER A 70 -3.49 -19.60 -0.02
N GLY A 71 -3.94 -18.58 0.76
CA GLY A 71 -4.06 -18.67 2.21
C GLY A 71 -2.76 -18.69 3.02
N GLY A 72 -1.60 -18.38 2.42
CA GLY A 72 -0.33 -18.28 3.15
C GLY A 72 -0.30 -17.09 4.12
N THR A 73 -0.09 -17.34 5.41
CA THR A 73 0.03 -16.30 6.47
C THR A 73 1.48 -15.89 6.76
N GLU A 74 2.45 -16.62 6.19
CA GLU A 74 3.88 -16.38 6.36
C GLU A 74 4.62 -16.72 5.05
N THR A 75 5.70 -15.99 4.76
CA THR A 75 6.61 -16.31 3.66
C THR A 75 7.74 -17.17 4.22
N ASN A 76 7.94 -18.38 3.68
CA ASN A 76 8.94 -19.32 4.18
C ASN A 76 9.96 -19.65 3.08
N ILE A 77 11.21 -19.28 3.34
CA ILE A 77 12.35 -19.40 2.44
C ILE A 77 13.40 -20.25 3.13
N VAL A 78 13.97 -21.22 2.42
CA VAL A 78 15.18 -21.92 2.84
C VAL A 78 16.36 -21.39 2.02
N LEU A 79 17.32 -20.75 2.68
CA LEU A 79 18.58 -20.34 2.07
C LEU A 79 19.52 -21.55 2.02
N GLU A 80 19.57 -22.24 0.88
CA GLU A 80 20.38 -23.45 0.71
C GLU A 80 21.88 -23.12 0.57
N GLN A 81 22.19 -21.97 -0.03
CA GLN A 81 23.55 -21.48 -0.22
C GLN A 81 23.57 -19.97 -0.44
N GLY A 82 24.66 -19.33 -0.02
CA GLY A 82 24.97 -17.95 -0.40
C GLY A 82 24.33 -16.94 0.54
N ARG A 83 23.91 -15.81 -0.03
CA ARG A 83 23.50 -14.63 0.73
C ARG A 83 22.35 -13.90 0.03
N LEU A 84 21.42 -13.40 0.83
CA LEU A 84 20.37 -12.52 0.34
C LEU A 84 20.13 -11.31 1.25
N ILE A 85 19.48 -10.30 0.69
CA ILE A 85 18.86 -9.19 1.41
C ILE A 85 17.35 -9.40 1.37
N VAL A 86 16.69 -9.15 2.48
CA VAL A 86 15.23 -9.16 2.59
C VAL A 86 14.76 -7.80 3.08
N THR A 87 13.74 -7.27 2.41
CA THR A 87 12.94 -6.15 2.88
C THR A 87 11.49 -6.63 3.00
N PRO A 88 11.07 -7.08 4.19
CA PRO A 88 9.70 -7.50 4.44
C PRO A 88 8.72 -6.34 4.21
N SER A 89 7.50 -6.66 3.76
CA SER A 89 6.42 -5.69 3.55
C SER A 89 5.42 -5.59 4.70
N GLY A 90 5.67 -6.31 5.80
CA GLY A 90 4.84 -6.34 7.01
C GLY A 90 4.38 -7.74 7.42
N ALA A 91 4.28 -8.68 6.47
CA ALA A 91 4.07 -10.09 6.81
C ALA A 91 5.39 -10.75 7.27
N PRO A 92 5.37 -11.71 8.21
CA PRO A 92 6.58 -12.39 8.65
C PRO A 92 7.25 -13.17 7.51
N VAL A 93 8.54 -12.91 7.32
CA VAL A 93 9.41 -13.64 6.39
C VAL A 93 10.33 -14.52 7.23
N THR A 94 10.12 -15.83 7.17
CA THR A 94 11.02 -16.82 7.76
C THR A 94 12.07 -17.24 6.74
N ILE A 95 13.34 -17.10 7.11
CA ILE A 95 14.50 -17.58 6.36
C ILE A 95 15.16 -18.67 7.21
N ALA A 96 15.13 -19.90 6.71
CA ALA A 96 15.73 -21.07 7.34
C ALA A 96 16.99 -21.51 6.58
N SER A 97 17.92 -22.12 7.28
CA SER A 97 19.00 -22.92 6.70
C SER A 97 18.51 -24.36 6.45
N PRO A 98 19.23 -25.17 5.64
CA PRO A 98 18.97 -26.60 5.50
C PRO A 98 19.02 -27.35 6.84
N ASP A 99 19.83 -26.85 7.78
CA ASP A 99 20.12 -27.48 9.07
C ASP A 99 19.22 -26.98 10.21
N SER A 100 18.05 -26.41 9.87
CA SER A 100 17.00 -25.95 10.81
C SER A 100 17.29 -24.67 11.60
N ALA A 101 18.46 -24.04 11.47
CA ALA A 101 18.64 -22.66 11.96
C ALA A 101 17.67 -21.73 11.20
N GLN A 102 16.92 -20.88 11.89
CA GLN A 102 15.93 -20.01 11.25
C GLN A 102 15.90 -18.62 11.86
N VAL A 103 15.55 -17.64 11.03
CA VAL A 103 15.29 -16.26 11.42
C VAL A 103 13.97 -15.82 10.83
N GLU A 104 13.21 -15.04 11.58
CA GLU A 104 11.96 -14.43 11.11
C GLU A 104 12.09 -12.93 11.23
N SER A 105 11.72 -12.20 10.18
CA SER A 105 11.66 -10.74 10.20
C SER A 105 10.40 -10.26 9.50
N SER A 106 9.72 -9.28 10.10
CA SER A 106 8.50 -8.65 9.57
C SER A 106 8.73 -7.19 9.14
N MET A 107 9.92 -6.64 9.42
CA MET A 107 10.29 -5.25 9.16
C MET A 107 11.82 -5.07 9.17
N GLY A 108 12.26 -3.92 8.66
CA GLY A 108 13.68 -3.61 8.52
C GLY A 108 14.32 -4.33 7.33
N LEU A 109 15.49 -3.83 6.91
CA LEU A 109 16.30 -4.42 5.87
C LEU A 109 17.32 -5.32 6.54
N ILE A 110 17.22 -6.63 6.29
CA ILE A 110 18.12 -7.64 6.85
C ILE A 110 18.96 -8.27 5.74
N GLY A 111 20.24 -8.46 6.03
CA GLY A 111 21.13 -9.31 5.24
C GLY A 111 21.26 -10.67 5.90
N VAL A 112 21.16 -11.76 5.13
CA VAL A 112 21.26 -13.13 5.63
C VAL A 112 22.21 -13.94 4.78
N GLU A 113 23.18 -14.58 5.41
CA GLU A 113 24.15 -15.48 4.77
C GLU A 113 24.16 -16.82 5.50
N TYR A 114 24.10 -17.93 4.74
CA TYR A 114 24.27 -19.27 5.29
C TYR A 114 25.67 -19.80 4.98
N SER A 115 26.37 -20.24 6.03
CA SER A 115 27.69 -20.86 5.92
C SER A 115 27.60 -22.35 6.26
N SER A 116 27.77 -23.21 5.26
CA SER A 116 27.81 -24.66 5.46
C SER A 116 29.04 -25.13 6.25
N ALA A 117 30.12 -24.35 6.27
CA ALA A 117 31.34 -24.68 7.01
C ALA A 117 31.17 -24.53 8.53
N SER A 118 30.40 -23.52 8.95
CA SER A 118 30.09 -23.29 10.37
C SER A 118 28.70 -23.82 10.75
N GLN A 119 27.85 -24.16 9.79
CA GLN A 119 26.43 -24.49 10.00
C GLN A 119 25.68 -23.38 10.75
N HIS A 120 26.04 -22.13 10.45
CA HIS A 120 25.41 -20.94 11.03
C HIS A 120 24.68 -20.14 9.95
N LEU A 121 23.55 -19.57 10.35
CA LEU A 121 22.88 -18.49 9.64
C LEU A 121 23.35 -17.16 10.24
N TYR A 122 24.12 -16.39 9.48
CA TYR A 122 24.55 -15.05 9.87
C TYR A 122 23.51 -14.03 9.42
N VAL A 123 23.12 -13.13 10.32
CA VAL A 123 22.13 -12.10 10.09
C VAL A 123 22.73 -10.73 10.40
N ASP A 124 22.57 -9.78 9.50
CA ASP A 124 23.05 -8.41 9.59
C ASP A 124 21.84 -7.47 9.59
N CYS A 125 21.67 -6.65 10.63
CA CYS A 125 20.65 -5.61 10.62
C CYS A 125 21.18 -4.36 9.90
N LEU A 126 20.70 -4.12 8.69
CA LEU A 126 21.28 -3.12 7.80
C LEU A 126 20.54 -1.78 7.88
N GLN A 127 19.20 -1.79 8.01
CA GLN A 127 18.38 -0.57 8.14
C GLN A 127 17.04 -0.86 8.84
N GLY A 128 16.50 0.11 9.59
CA GLY A 128 15.20 -0.01 10.25
C GLY A 128 15.21 -0.93 11.47
N GLU A 129 14.03 -1.24 12.01
CA GLU A 129 13.91 -2.17 13.14
C GLU A 129 14.01 -3.61 12.65
N CYS A 130 15.13 -4.28 12.90
CA CYS A 130 15.32 -5.69 12.58
C CYS A 130 14.87 -6.55 13.76
N LEU A 131 13.57 -6.80 13.86
CA LEU A 131 13.03 -7.76 14.84
C LEU A 131 13.35 -9.19 14.38
N LEU A 132 13.92 -10.04 15.26
CA LEU A 132 14.25 -11.43 14.92
C LEU A 132 13.84 -12.44 16.01
N LEU A 133 13.20 -13.55 15.59
CA LEU A 133 12.72 -14.60 16.50
C LEU A 133 12.49 -16.00 15.89
N ARG A 134 13.10 -17.06 16.46
CA ARG A 134 12.50 -18.00 17.45
C ARG A 134 13.37 -19.27 17.61
N SER A 135 13.99 -19.42 18.78
CA SER A 135 14.19 -20.74 19.42
C SER A 135 13.41 -20.76 20.73
N GLY A 136 12.27 -21.46 20.73
CA GLY A 136 11.47 -21.81 21.92
C GLY A 136 10.76 -20.66 22.65
N VAL A 137 11.47 -19.66 23.19
CA VAL A 137 10.94 -18.72 24.21
C VAL A 137 11.59 -17.32 24.23
N ARG A 138 12.63 -17.00 23.44
CA ARG A 138 13.33 -15.69 23.56
C ARG A 138 13.37 -14.87 22.28
N VAL A 139 12.94 -13.60 22.39
CA VAL A 139 13.06 -12.54 21.37
C VAL A 139 14.44 -11.93 21.43
N LEU A 140 15.11 -11.82 20.28
CA LEU A 140 16.31 -11.00 20.18
C LEU A 140 16.05 -9.86 19.19
N GLU A 141 15.99 -8.65 19.74
CA GLU A 141 15.99 -7.43 18.95
C GLU A 141 17.43 -7.10 18.57
N MET A 142 17.67 -6.84 17.28
CA MET A 142 18.95 -6.35 16.79
C MET A 142 18.81 -4.87 16.42
N ASN A 143 19.76 -4.07 16.89
CA ASN A 143 19.86 -2.67 16.48
C ASN A 143 20.46 -2.58 15.07
N VAL A 144 20.14 -1.49 14.37
CA VAL A 144 20.81 -1.16 13.11
C VAL A 144 22.31 -1.15 13.32
N GLY A 145 23.01 -1.88 12.46
CA GLY A 145 24.46 -2.01 12.54
C GLY A 145 24.93 -3.17 13.43
N GLU A 146 24.05 -4.04 13.90
CA GLU A 146 24.43 -5.26 14.63
C GLU A 146 24.43 -6.51 13.73
N GLN A 147 25.25 -7.50 14.11
CA GLN A 147 25.34 -8.83 13.51
C GLN A 147 25.02 -9.91 14.55
N ALA A 148 24.28 -10.94 14.14
CA ALA A 148 24.10 -12.17 14.91
C ALA A 148 24.42 -13.42 14.08
N ALA A 149 24.72 -14.52 14.76
CA ALA A 149 24.83 -15.85 14.17
C ALA A 149 23.88 -16.80 14.90
N ILE A 150 23.18 -17.63 14.13
CA ILE A 150 22.19 -18.59 14.61
C ILE A 150 22.70 -19.98 14.26
N ASP A 151 22.85 -20.85 15.24
CA ASP A 151 23.24 -22.25 15.03
C ASP A 151 22.02 -23.15 14.72
N GLU A 152 22.27 -24.43 14.42
CA GLU A 152 21.24 -25.45 14.14
C GLU A 152 20.23 -25.65 15.28
N GLY A 153 20.62 -25.35 16.53
CA GLY A 153 19.74 -25.40 17.70
C GLY A 153 18.88 -24.15 17.87
N GLY A 154 19.05 -23.16 16.98
CA GLY A 154 18.43 -21.85 17.05
C GLY A 154 19.01 -20.97 18.17
N PHE A 155 20.21 -21.30 18.67
CA PHE A 155 20.91 -20.45 19.63
C PHE A 155 21.50 -19.24 18.91
N VAL A 156 21.23 -18.05 19.43
CA VAL A 156 21.63 -16.79 18.80
C VAL A 156 22.82 -16.19 19.54
N THR A 157 23.89 -15.88 18.80
CA THR A 157 25.10 -15.21 19.28
C THR A 157 25.26 -13.86 18.61
N VAL A 158 25.24 -12.76 19.36
CA VAL A 158 25.54 -11.41 18.83
C VAL A 158 27.04 -11.27 18.65
N LEU A 159 27.49 -10.96 17.43
CA LEU A 159 28.89 -10.95 17.03
C LEU A 159 29.50 -9.53 16.95
N GLY A 160 28.69 -8.48 17.02
CA GLY A 160 29.14 -7.09 16.95
C GLY A 160 28.54 -6.37 15.75
N GLY A 161 29.39 -5.73 14.93
CA GLY A 161 28.96 -4.85 13.84
C GLY A 161 28.45 -5.58 12.59
N ALA A 162 27.37 -5.08 11.99
CA ALA A 162 26.82 -5.57 10.73
C ALA A 162 27.84 -5.45 9.60
N ARG A 163 27.84 -6.46 8.73
CA ARG A 163 28.81 -6.61 7.65
C ARG A 163 28.36 -5.85 6.40
N TYR A 164 28.18 -4.54 6.50
CA TYR A 164 27.68 -3.68 5.42
C TYR A 164 28.41 -3.88 4.08
N GLU A 165 29.72 -4.06 4.11
CA GLU A 165 30.54 -4.22 2.89
C GLU A 165 30.15 -5.44 2.05
N LEU A 166 29.58 -6.47 2.67
CA LEU A 166 29.06 -7.64 1.96
C LEU A 166 27.84 -7.31 1.09
N TYR A 167 27.11 -6.23 1.41
CA TYR A 167 25.84 -5.89 0.78
C TYR A 167 25.89 -4.61 -0.05
N GLN A 168 26.95 -3.81 0.07
CA GLN A 168 27.12 -2.53 -0.65
C GLN A 168 27.13 -2.71 -2.18
N ALA A 169 27.60 -3.86 -2.69
CA ALA A 169 27.58 -4.18 -4.11
C ALA A 169 26.22 -4.74 -4.59
N LEU A 170 25.34 -5.12 -3.66
CA LEU A 170 24.12 -5.88 -3.92
C LEU A 170 22.88 -4.99 -4.00
N ALA A 171 22.90 -3.76 -3.51
CA ALA A 171 21.74 -2.91 -3.65
C ALA A 171 22.17 -1.44 -3.61
N ASN A 172 21.67 -0.63 -4.54
CA ASN A 172 21.67 0.84 -4.41
C ASN A 172 20.82 1.34 -3.21
N VAL A 173 20.46 0.43 -2.30
CA VAL A 173 19.47 0.54 -1.24
C VAL A 173 20.12 0.43 0.16
N VAL A 174 21.38 -0.03 0.26
CA VAL A 174 22.11 -0.07 1.54
C VAL A 174 22.95 1.20 1.69
N PRO A 175 22.54 2.19 2.52
CA PRO A 175 23.31 3.41 2.71
C PRO A 175 24.66 3.10 3.40
N PRO A 176 25.73 3.85 3.09
CA PRO A 176 27.00 3.72 3.81
C PRO A 176 26.79 4.08 5.29
N PRO A 177 27.46 3.39 6.24
CA PRO A 177 27.26 3.63 7.66
C PRO A 177 27.61 5.08 8.00
N THR A 178 26.65 5.79 8.61
CA THR A 178 26.92 7.09 9.25
C THR A 178 27.71 6.83 10.51
N ASN A 179 29.04 6.96 10.45
CA ASN A 179 29.90 6.92 11.63
C ASN A 179 29.49 8.03 12.59
N THR A 180 28.63 7.72 13.55
CA THR A 180 28.42 8.58 14.72
C THR A 180 29.58 8.30 15.67
N PRO A 181 30.50 9.25 15.91
CA PRO A 181 31.64 9.00 16.78
C PRO A 181 31.15 8.69 18.18
N THR A 182 31.34 7.45 18.63
CA THR A 182 31.14 7.05 20.02
C THR A 182 32.15 7.81 20.87
N LEU A 183 31.67 8.77 21.66
CA LEU A 183 32.50 9.44 22.66
C LEU A 183 32.90 8.42 23.73
N THR A 184 34.19 8.07 23.73
CA THR A 184 34.82 7.26 24.77
C THR A 184 34.73 8.01 26.11
N PRO A 185 34.11 7.47 27.17
CA PRO A 185 34.13 8.12 28.47
C PRO A 185 35.55 8.04 29.05
N SER A 186 36.26 9.16 29.06
CA SER A 186 37.54 9.32 29.76
C SER A 186 37.29 9.59 31.25
N ALA A 187 38.21 9.06 32.07
CA ALA A 187 38.11 8.86 33.50
C ALA A 187 37.76 10.10 34.36
N THR A 188 36.93 9.81 35.37
CA THR A 188 36.82 10.36 36.72
C THR A 188 37.60 11.63 37.06
N ALA A 189 36.87 12.70 37.35
CA ALA A 189 37.29 13.75 38.29
C ALA A 189 36.27 13.86 39.42
N THR A 190 36.77 13.82 40.66
CA THR A 190 36.07 13.89 41.94
C THR A 190 35.25 15.18 42.07
N ALA A 191 33.95 15.07 42.35
CA ALA A 191 33.10 16.20 42.73
C ALA A 191 32.98 16.29 44.26
N THR A 192 33.35 17.45 44.79
CA THR A 192 33.10 17.89 46.17
C THR A 192 31.64 18.31 46.32
N GLU A 193 31.04 17.94 47.45
CA GLU A 193 29.64 18.17 47.81
C GLU A 193 29.24 19.66 47.84
N THR A 194 28.02 19.96 47.39
CA THR A 194 27.31 21.22 47.64
C THR A 194 25.80 20.92 47.69
N PRO A 195 25.01 21.57 48.59
CA PRO A 195 23.84 20.96 49.19
C PRO A 195 22.55 21.06 48.36
N LEU A 196 21.66 20.09 48.62
CA LEU A 196 20.32 19.93 48.04
C LEU A 196 19.41 21.15 48.27
N PRO A 197 18.58 21.50 47.27
CA PRO A 197 17.24 21.99 47.55
C PRO A 197 16.17 21.13 46.88
N MET A 198 15.29 20.62 47.75
CA MET A 198 13.85 20.37 47.62
C MET A 198 13.28 19.69 46.36
N THR A 199 12.66 18.54 46.63
CA THR A 199 11.77 17.74 45.78
C THR A 199 10.76 18.59 44.99
N PRO A 200 10.69 18.49 43.66
CA PRO A 200 9.52 18.94 42.93
C PRO A 200 8.44 17.86 43.01
N THR A 201 7.33 18.25 43.60
CA THR A 201 6.04 17.59 43.58
C THR A 201 5.63 17.26 42.14
N LEU A 202 5.18 16.02 41.87
CA LEU A 202 4.58 15.63 40.60
C LEU A 202 3.39 16.56 40.30
N THR A 203 3.60 17.49 39.39
CA THR A 203 2.58 18.42 38.93
C THR A 203 2.25 18.02 37.49
N SER A 204 0.95 17.87 37.24
CA SER A 204 0.33 17.48 35.96
C SER A 204 1.03 18.06 34.72
N THR A 205 1.21 17.20 33.73
CA THR A 205 1.73 17.46 32.38
C THR A 205 1.20 18.78 31.80
N PRO A 206 2.06 19.68 31.30
CA PRO A 206 1.61 20.82 30.51
C PRO A 206 1.14 20.34 29.13
N MET A 207 0.06 20.94 28.65
CA MET A 207 -0.50 20.80 27.31
C MET A 207 0.58 20.88 26.22
N ALA A 208 0.40 20.13 25.14
CA ALA A 208 1.17 20.22 23.91
C ALA A 208 1.34 21.69 23.49
N ILE A 209 2.58 22.17 23.47
CA ILE A 209 2.90 23.47 22.89
C ILE A 209 2.63 23.35 21.40
N ALA A 210 1.67 24.13 20.89
CA ALA A 210 1.48 24.32 19.47
C ALA A 210 2.73 25.01 18.91
N ILE A 211 3.56 24.26 18.19
CA ILE A 211 4.72 24.80 17.48
C ILE A 211 4.22 25.29 16.11
N PRO A 212 4.46 26.56 15.73
CA PRO A 212 4.15 27.04 14.37
C PRO A 212 4.89 26.21 13.32
N GLY A 213 4.33 26.09 12.12
CA GLY A 213 4.84 25.20 11.08
C GLY A 213 6.35 25.33 10.83
N GLN A 214 7.08 24.22 10.87
CA GLN A 214 8.52 24.21 10.64
C GLN A 214 8.80 24.07 9.14
N ARG A 215 9.38 25.12 8.53
CA ARG A 215 9.88 25.04 7.13
C ARG A 215 11.16 24.21 7.07
N VAL A 216 11.19 23.27 6.13
CA VAL A 216 12.31 22.37 5.85
C VAL A 216 12.58 22.40 4.35
N VAL A 217 13.81 22.73 3.98
CA VAL A 217 14.25 22.65 2.58
C VAL A 217 14.47 21.17 2.24
N LEU A 218 13.74 20.66 1.26
CA LEU A 218 13.87 19.28 0.78
C LEU A 218 14.98 19.15 -0.27
N GLY A 219 15.18 20.21 -1.06
CA GLY A 219 16.16 20.25 -2.13
C GLY A 219 16.01 21.52 -2.96
N TYR A 220 16.52 21.50 -4.19
CA TYR A 220 16.56 22.66 -5.06
C TYR A 220 16.13 22.32 -6.48
N SER A 221 15.49 23.28 -7.16
CA SER A 221 15.12 23.25 -8.57
C SER A 221 16.34 23.39 -9.50
N VAL A 222 16.10 23.32 -10.82
CA VAL A 222 17.13 23.51 -11.87
C VAL A 222 17.86 24.85 -11.72
N GLN A 223 17.16 25.93 -11.38
CA GLN A 223 17.72 27.26 -11.16
C GLN A 223 18.13 27.51 -9.70
N ASN A 224 18.26 26.44 -8.91
CA ASN A 224 18.71 26.48 -7.52
C ASN A 224 17.77 27.29 -6.60
N ARG A 225 16.46 27.24 -6.84
CA ARG A 225 15.44 27.77 -5.93
C ARG A 225 15.02 26.65 -4.96
N PRO A 226 14.81 26.96 -3.67
CA PRO A 226 14.49 25.94 -2.68
C PRO A 226 13.11 25.34 -2.93
N ILE A 227 12.99 24.02 -2.80
CA ILE A 227 11.73 23.31 -2.68
C ILE A 227 11.56 23.00 -1.20
N GLU A 228 10.52 23.57 -0.59
CA GLU A 228 10.32 23.54 0.86
C GLU A 228 9.05 22.77 1.23
N ALA A 229 9.12 22.03 2.33
CA ALA A 229 7.95 21.52 3.03
C ALA A 229 7.76 22.30 4.34
N VAL A 230 6.51 22.60 4.68
CA VAL A 230 6.11 23.09 6.00
C VAL A 230 5.53 21.92 6.78
N ARG A 231 6.17 21.58 7.90
CA ARG A 231 5.73 20.49 8.78
C ARG A 231 4.83 21.03 9.90
N PHE A 232 3.70 20.38 10.11
CA PHE A 232 2.80 20.56 11.24
C PHE A 232 2.62 19.25 11.99
N GLY A 233 2.51 19.33 13.31
CA GLY A 233 2.38 18.15 14.16
C GLY A 233 3.66 17.30 14.24
N TYR A 234 3.71 16.48 15.28
CA TYR A 234 4.80 15.52 15.52
C TYR A 234 4.25 14.13 15.84
N GLY A 235 3.00 13.87 15.42
CA GLY A 235 2.38 12.58 15.61
C GLY A 235 3.10 11.51 14.79
N ASN A 236 3.35 10.37 15.41
CA ASN A 236 4.01 9.20 14.80
C ASN A 236 3.02 8.19 14.19
N GLY A 237 1.71 8.48 14.25
CA GLY A 237 0.68 7.55 13.79
C GLY A 237 0.39 7.65 12.30
N ARG A 238 0.31 8.88 11.76
CA ARG A 238 -0.04 9.15 10.36
C ARG A 238 0.78 10.28 9.78
N ILE A 239 1.12 10.15 8.51
CA ILE A 239 1.88 11.17 7.78
C ILE A 239 1.10 11.52 6.52
N PHE A 240 0.69 12.78 6.37
CA PHE A 240 0.06 13.28 5.15
C PHE A 240 1.01 14.23 4.44
N VAL A 241 0.97 14.23 3.10
CA VAL A 241 1.73 15.18 2.28
C VAL A 241 0.78 15.85 1.31
N PHE A 242 0.63 17.16 1.39
CA PHE A 242 -0.15 17.94 0.41
C PHE A 242 0.79 18.84 -0.39
N ILE A 243 0.63 18.86 -1.71
CA ILE A 243 1.62 19.43 -2.64
C ILE A 243 0.90 20.36 -3.61
N GLY A 244 1.30 21.62 -3.61
CA GLY A 244 0.92 22.61 -4.62
C GLY A 244 2.01 22.78 -5.69
N GLY A 245 1.67 23.48 -6.78
CA GLY A 245 2.68 23.93 -7.74
C GLY A 245 3.25 22.86 -8.66
N LEU A 246 2.57 21.71 -8.84
CA LEU A 246 3.00 20.68 -9.80
C LEU A 246 3.09 21.23 -11.24
N GLN A 247 2.20 22.18 -11.57
CA GLN A 247 2.20 23.01 -12.79
C GLN A 247 2.08 24.49 -12.41
N ALA A 248 2.95 24.94 -11.49
CA ALA A 248 2.90 26.25 -10.83
C ALA A 248 2.63 27.42 -11.77
N GLY A 249 3.27 27.46 -12.93
CA GLY A 249 3.13 28.58 -13.87
C GLY A 249 1.80 28.62 -14.62
N TYR A 250 1.24 27.46 -14.93
CA TYR A 250 -0.04 27.29 -15.61
C TYR A 250 -1.21 27.51 -14.66
N ALA A 251 -1.01 27.11 -13.40
CA ALA A 251 -2.00 27.02 -12.34
C ALA A 251 -1.52 27.65 -11.02
N PRO A 252 -1.29 28.97 -10.94
CA PRO A 252 -0.75 29.59 -9.73
C PRO A 252 -1.61 29.39 -8.48
N ASN A 253 -2.93 29.26 -8.64
CA ASN A 253 -3.84 29.02 -7.51
C ASN A 253 -3.56 27.73 -6.74
N SER A 254 -2.92 26.72 -7.35
CA SER A 254 -2.49 25.52 -6.63
C SER A 254 -1.41 25.81 -5.57
N MET A 255 -0.55 26.80 -5.83
CA MET A 255 0.42 27.29 -4.85
C MET A 255 -0.27 28.16 -3.78
N ASP A 256 -1.16 29.05 -4.22
CA ASP A 256 -1.90 29.93 -3.29
C ASP A 256 -2.75 29.10 -2.32
N LEU A 257 -3.39 28.02 -2.79
CA LEU A 257 -4.15 27.10 -1.96
C LEU A 257 -3.25 26.41 -0.92
N ALA A 258 -2.07 25.93 -1.34
CA ALA A 258 -1.13 25.28 -0.45
C ALA A 258 -0.57 26.25 0.62
N GLU A 259 -0.21 27.48 0.24
CA GLU A 259 0.17 28.53 1.20
C GLU A 259 -1.01 28.95 2.12
N GLY A 260 -2.23 28.92 1.60
CA GLY A 260 -3.45 29.10 2.39
C GLY A 260 -3.56 28.04 3.49
N PHE A 261 -3.30 26.77 3.18
CA PHE A 261 -3.28 25.70 4.20
C PHE A 261 -2.11 25.85 5.18
N VAL A 262 -0.94 26.27 4.72
CA VAL A 262 0.18 26.62 5.61
C VAL A 262 -0.26 27.68 6.63
N THR A 263 -0.94 28.72 6.17
CA THR A 263 -1.48 29.78 7.04
C THR A 263 -2.53 29.22 8.00
N TYR A 264 -3.52 28.49 7.47
CA TYR A 264 -4.60 27.91 8.26
C TYR A 264 -4.10 27.01 9.40
N PHE A 265 -3.19 26.08 9.14
CA PHE A 265 -2.68 25.18 10.18
C PHE A 265 -1.69 25.86 11.14
N SER A 266 -1.04 26.96 10.72
CA SER A 266 -0.26 27.79 11.63
C SER A 266 -1.15 28.52 12.64
N GLU A 267 -2.31 29.01 12.19
CA GLU A 267 -3.28 29.71 13.03
C GLU A 267 -4.20 28.76 13.81
N ASN A 268 -4.43 27.56 13.29
CA ASN A 268 -5.31 26.53 13.84
C ASN A 268 -4.55 25.21 14.07
N PRO A 269 -3.52 25.19 14.93
CA PRO A 269 -2.65 24.02 15.10
C PRO A 269 -3.40 22.77 15.63
N THR A 270 -4.52 22.96 16.33
CA THR A 270 -5.38 21.86 16.81
C THR A 270 -6.24 21.24 15.71
N ALA A 271 -6.29 21.83 14.52
CA ALA A 271 -6.95 21.23 13.36
C ALA A 271 -6.16 20.02 12.83
N VAL A 272 -4.83 20.00 13.02
CA VAL A 272 -4.00 18.81 12.79
C VAL A 272 -4.25 17.82 13.94
N PRO A 273 -4.69 16.57 13.65
CA PRO A 273 -4.89 15.58 14.70
C PRO A 273 -3.59 15.29 15.48
N ALA A 274 -3.68 15.01 16.77
CA ALA A 274 -2.51 14.85 17.63
C ALA A 274 -1.58 13.68 17.24
N ASP A 275 -2.12 12.65 16.59
CA ASP A 275 -1.40 11.48 16.07
C ASP A 275 -0.87 11.66 14.64
N THR A 276 -1.02 12.85 14.08
CA THR A 276 -0.69 13.17 12.69
C THR A 276 0.53 14.09 12.59
N THR A 277 1.40 13.78 11.63
CA THR A 277 2.34 14.73 11.03
C THR A 277 1.83 15.11 9.64
N LEU A 278 1.74 16.39 9.36
CA LEU A 278 1.32 16.92 8.07
C LEU A 278 2.47 17.70 7.44
N TYR A 279 2.82 17.36 6.21
CA TYR A 279 3.75 18.13 5.38
C TYR A 279 2.96 18.82 4.27
N ILE A 280 3.23 20.12 4.08
CA ILE A 280 2.70 20.87 2.95
C ILE A 280 3.87 21.40 2.13
N ILE A 281 3.96 21.01 0.86
CA ILE A 281 4.93 21.57 -0.09
C ILE A 281 4.18 22.63 -0.90
N PRO A 282 4.41 23.93 -0.67
CA PRO A 282 3.60 24.96 -1.31
C PRO A 282 3.85 25.05 -2.81
N ASP A 283 5.10 24.86 -3.22
CA ASP A 283 5.53 24.96 -4.61
C ASP A 283 6.58 23.90 -4.94
N MET A 284 6.19 22.96 -5.79
CA MET A 284 7.08 21.92 -6.34
C MET A 284 7.86 22.40 -7.59
N SER A 285 7.41 23.45 -8.27
CA SER A 285 7.98 23.92 -9.54
C SER A 285 8.34 25.41 -9.50
N PRO A 286 9.24 25.83 -8.58
CA PRO A 286 9.52 27.24 -8.33
C PRO A 286 10.18 27.97 -9.51
N ASP A 287 10.61 27.24 -10.53
CA ASP A 287 11.26 27.78 -11.73
C ASP A 287 10.27 28.10 -12.87
N SER A 288 9.03 27.60 -12.78
CA SER A 288 8.04 27.76 -13.84
C SER A 288 7.74 29.24 -14.13
N LEU A 289 7.56 29.57 -15.41
CA LEU A 289 7.09 30.90 -15.80
C LEU A 289 5.61 31.03 -15.48
N ILE A 290 5.24 32.05 -14.71
CA ILE A 290 3.83 32.32 -14.39
C ILE A 290 3.10 32.82 -15.65
N LEU A 291 2.42 31.90 -16.33
CA LEU A 291 1.65 32.10 -17.55
C LEU A 291 0.33 31.33 -17.44
N PRO A 292 -0.65 31.84 -16.68
CA PRO A 292 -1.90 31.15 -16.40
C PRO A 292 -2.59 30.66 -17.68
N GLY A 293 -2.95 29.38 -17.72
CA GLY A 293 -3.64 28.77 -18.87
C GLY A 293 -2.79 28.56 -20.13
N GLN A 294 -1.51 28.96 -20.14
CA GLN A 294 -0.63 28.82 -21.30
C GLN A 294 0.28 27.60 -21.14
N LEU A 295 0.51 26.88 -22.25
CA LEU A 295 1.31 25.65 -22.27
C LEU A 295 2.69 25.83 -21.61
N GLU A 296 3.34 26.95 -21.88
CA GLU A 296 4.67 27.29 -21.37
C GLU A 296 4.72 27.39 -19.85
N GLY A 297 3.60 27.76 -19.20
CA GLY A 297 3.50 27.81 -17.75
C GLY A 297 3.50 26.43 -17.09
N ARG A 298 3.32 25.35 -17.86
CA ARG A 298 3.29 23.99 -17.34
C ARG A 298 4.67 23.37 -17.15
N TYR A 299 5.68 23.97 -17.77
CA TYR A 299 7.03 23.42 -17.80
C TYR A 299 7.92 24.00 -16.70
N ASN A 300 8.93 23.23 -16.28
CA ASN A 300 10.05 23.73 -15.48
C ASN A 300 11.08 24.47 -16.37
N ALA A 301 12.21 24.89 -15.79
CA ALA A 301 13.25 25.62 -16.53
C ALA A 301 13.91 24.82 -17.68
N ASN A 302 13.84 23.49 -17.66
CA ASN A 302 14.37 22.63 -18.73
C ASN A 302 13.33 22.35 -19.85
N GLY A 303 12.12 22.90 -19.74
CA GLY A 303 11.03 22.59 -20.69
C GLY A 303 10.34 21.25 -20.42
N VAL A 304 10.58 20.64 -19.25
CA VAL A 304 9.95 19.38 -18.85
C VAL A 304 8.67 19.66 -18.07
N GLU A 305 7.62 18.89 -18.37
CA GLU A 305 6.39 18.86 -17.59
C GLU A 305 6.62 17.92 -16.39
N LEU A 306 6.69 18.47 -15.18
CA LEU A 306 7.03 17.67 -13.99
C LEU A 306 6.02 16.54 -13.74
N ASN A 307 4.75 16.72 -14.13
CA ASN A 307 3.73 15.66 -14.08
C ASN A 307 3.76 14.70 -15.29
N ARG A 308 4.89 14.64 -16.02
CA ARG A 308 5.21 13.62 -17.03
C ARG A 308 6.59 13.00 -16.79
N ASN A 309 7.28 13.40 -15.71
CA ASN A 309 8.64 12.98 -15.39
C ASN A 309 8.73 11.88 -14.33
N TRP A 310 7.65 11.13 -14.05
CA TRP A 310 7.61 10.06 -13.05
C TRP A 310 7.67 8.67 -13.69
N GLY A 311 7.95 7.64 -12.89
CA GLY A 311 8.31 6.29 -13.36
C GLY A 311 7.18 5.42 -13.92
N CYS A 312 5.90 5.75 -13.67
CA CYS A 312 4.81 4.91 -14.18
C CYS A 312 4.56 5.19 -15.66
N ARG A 313 4.68 4.15 -16.50
CA ARG A 313 4.37 4.22 -17.94
C ARG A 313 5.04 5.40 -18.65
N TRP A 314 6.22 5.80 -18.18
CA TRP A 314 6.90 7.01 -18.62
C TRP A 314 7.17 7.01 -20.13
N SER A 315 7.11 8.20 -20.73
CA SER A 315 7.46 8.45 -22.13
C SER A 315 8.29 9.73 -22.23
N GLU A 316 9.34 9.71 -23.04
CA GLU A 316 10.16 10.91 -23.37
C GLU A 316 9.31 11.99 -24.06
N ASP A 317 8.38 11.56 -24.91
CA ASP A 317 7.51 12.41 -25.73
C ASP A 317 6.03 12.23 -25.32
N PRO A 318 5.61 12.72 -24.14
CA PRO A 318 4.28 12.50 -23.62
C PRO A 318 3.21 13.33 -24.34
N LEU A 319 1.94 12.96 -24.14
CA LEU A 319 0.80 13.83 -24.44
C LEU A 319 0.66 14.91 -23.36
N VAL A 320 0.64 16.16 -23.80
CA VAL A 320 0.36 17.34 -22.97
C VAL A 320 -0.67 18.20 -23.71
N MET A 321 -1.80 18.48 -23.07
CA MET A 321 -2.95 19.15 -23.69
C MET A 321 -3.33 18.50 -25.04
N SER A 322 -3.48 17.17 -25.01
CA SER A 322 -3.87 16.32 -26.15
C SER A 322 -2.96 16.40 -27.37
N ARG A 323 -1.68 16.77 -27.20
CA ARG A 323 -0.70 16.76 -28.27
C ARG A 323 0.63 16.21 -27.77
N VAL A 324 1.32 15.45 -28.63
CA VAL A 324 2.67 14.97 -28.34
C VAL A 324 3.61 16.18 -28.22
N ARG A 325 4.41 16.19 -27.16
CA ARG A 325 5.41 17.22 -26.88
C ARG A 325 6.79 16.59 -26.78
N PRO A 326 7.63 16.71 -27.82
CA PRO A 326 8.95 16.13 -27.82
C PRO A 326 9.79 16.56 -26.61
N GLY A 327 10.38 15.61 -25.90
CA GLY A 327 11.22 15.82 -24.72
C GLY A 327 10.51 16.33 -23.47
N ALA A 328 9.20 16.56 -23.49
CA ALA A 328 8.47 17.11 -22.35
C ALA A 328 8.36 16.13 -21.17
N GLY A 329 8.68 14.84 -21.36
CA GLY A 329 8.80 13.85 -20.29
C GLY A 329 10.15 13.88 -19.58
N GLY A 330 11.13 14.63 -20.09
CA GLY A 330 12.52 14.62 -19.64
C GLY A 330 13.38 13.58 -20.36
N ALA A 331 14.65 13.48 -19.99
CA ALA A 331 15.58 12.54 -20.63
C ALA A 331 15.38 11.07 -20.18
N PHE A 332 14.82 10.88 -19.00
CA PHE A 332 14.49 9.61 -18.36
C PHE A 332 13.55 9.89 -17.17
N PRO A 333 12.85 8.90 -16.59
CA PRO A 333 12.03 9.13 -15.41
C PRO A 333 12.85 9.71 -14.26
N PHE A 334 12.34 10.74 -13.58
CA PHE A 334 13.01 11.48 -12.51
C PHE A 334 14.30 12.20 -12.94
N SER A 335 14.41 12.56 -14.24
CA SER A 335 15.52 13.39 -14.73
C SER A 335 15.58 14.74 -14.04
N GLU A 336 14.42 15.33 -13.75
CA GLU A 336 14.32 16.66 -13.18
C GLU A 336 14.62 16.66 -11.67
N PRO A 337 15.42 17.61 -11.18
CA PRO A 337 15.75 17.70 -9.76
C PRO A 337 14.50 17.92 -8.90
N GLU A 338 13.50 18.66 -9.40
CA GLU A 338 12.23 18.90 -8.71
C GLU A 338 11.49 17.59 -8.42
N THR A 339 11.27 16.78 -9.47
CA THR A 339 10.59 15.49 -9.38
C THR A 339 11.36 14.52 -8.47
N ARG A 340 12.69 14.47 -8.60
CA ARG A 340 13.54 13.57 -7.81
C ARG A 340 13.52 13.92 -6.33
N VAL A 341 13.58 15.21 -5.97
CA VAL A 341 13.53 15.67 -4.57
C VAL A 341 12.22 15.28 -3.92
N VAL A 342 11.09 15.58 -4.57
CA VAL A 342 9.76 15.26 -4.02
C VAL A 342 9.52 13.76 -3.95
N ALA A 343 9.87 13.00 -4.99
CA ALA A 343 9.73 11.55 -4.99
C ALA A 343 10.56 10.88 -3.89
N THR A 344 11.82 11.32 -3.71
CA THR A 344 12.71 10.81 -2.65
C THR A 344 12.13 11.12 -1.27
N PHE A 345 11.64 12.35 -1.06
CA PHE A 345 11.02 12.75 0.19
C PHE A 345 9.80 11.88 0.52
N ILE A 346 8.85 11.75 -0.42
CA ILE A 346 7.64 10.92 -0.25
C ILE A 346 8.02 9.46 0.06
N GLN A 347 8.95 8.87 -0.69
CA GLN A 347 9.38 7.48 -0.46
C GLN A 347 10.08 7.31 0.89
N SER A 348 10.82 8.31 1.36
CA SER A 348 11.56 8.23 2.63
C SER A 348 10.68 8.25 3.87
N ILE A 349 9.48 8.83 3.78
CA ILE A 349 8.57 8.98 4.92
C ILE A 349 7.33 8.07 4.83
N GLU A 350 7.15 7.37 3.71
CA GLU A 350 6.05 6.43 3.44
C GLU A 350 4.67 6.95 3.93
N PRO A 351 4.17 8.04 3.35
CA PRO A 351 3.00 8.72 3.90
C PRO A 351 1.74 7.87 3.79
N THR A 352 0.83 8.13 4.72
CA THR A 352 -0.54 7.59 4.73
C THR A 352 -1.30 7.97 3.47
N ALA A 353 -1.13 9.20 2.99
CA ALA A 353 -1.71 9.67 1.74
C ALA A 353 -0.98 10.92 1.21
N VAL A 354 -1.02 11.09 -0.11
CA VAL A 354 -0.49 12.26 -0.81
C VAL A 354 -1.59 12.94 -1.64
N ILE A 355 -1.70 14.26 -1.57
CA ILE A 355 -2.61 15.04 -2.43
C ILE A 355 -1.79 16.02 -3.24
N PHE A 356 -1.99 16.01 -4.56
CA PHE A 356 -1.45 17.01 -5.46
C PHE A 356 -2.57 17.96 -5.89
N TRP A 357 -2.45 19.25 -5.56
CA TRP A 357 -3.27 20.29 -6.16
C TRP A 357 -2.63 20.73 -7.48
N THR A 358 -3.43 20.69 -8.54
CA THR A 358 -3.06 21.16 -9.89
C THR A 358 -4.27 21.85 -10.51
N ALA A 359 -4.14 22.55 -11.63
CA ALA A 359 -5.33 23.09 -12.31
C ALA A 359 -5.68 22.42 -13.63
N HIS A 360 -6.92 22.75 -14.00
CA HIS A 360 -7.69 22.55 -15.22
C HIS A 360 -8.43 21.22 -15.35
N ALA A 361 -9.62 21.21 -14.79
CA ALA A 361 -10.78 20.57 -15.38
C ALA A 361 -11.93 21.60 -15.45
N ASP A 362 -12.80 21.51 -16.47
CA ASP A 362 -13.90 22.48 -16.69
C ASP A 362 -14.91 22.46 -15.51
N SER A 363 -15.01 21.32 -14.82
CA SER A 363 -15.53 21.11 -13.48
C SER A 363 -14.36 20.74 -12.55
N ALA A 364 -14.40 21.09 -11.26
CA ALA A 364 -13.40 20.61 -10.32
C ALA A 364 -13.44 19.08 -10.23
N VAL A 365 -12.29 18.42 -10.43
CA VAL A 365 -12.20 16.95 -10.50
C VAL A 365 -11.13 16.41 -9.56
N VAL A 366 -11.41 15.29 -8.90
CA VAL A 366 -10.42 14.51 -8.14
C VAL A 366 -10.17 13.19 -8.84
N SER A 367 -8.94 12.90 -9.23
CA SER A 367 -8.58 11.63 -9.87
C SER A 367 -7.64 10.82 -8.98
N PRO A 368 -7.92 9.53 -8.77
CA PRO A 368 -6.95 8.61 -8.20
C PRO A 368 -5.88 8.25 -9.24
N GLY A 369 -4.79 7.65 -8.75
CA GLY A 369 -3.81 7.02 -9.63
C GLY A 369 -4.26 5.63 -10.06
N ALA A 370 -3.96 5.26 -11.30
CA ALA A 370 -4.13 3.94 -11.87
C ALA A 370 -3.00 3.68 -12.88
N CYS A 371 -1.86 3.16 -12.41
CA CYS A 371 -0.75 2.83 -13.30
C CYS A 371 -0.99 1.53 -14.09
N VAL A 372 -1.56 0.56 -13.39
CA VAL A 372 -2.01 -0.74 -13.90
C VAL A 372 -3.51 -0.83 -13.69
N GLU A 373 -4.19 -1.70 -14.43
CA GLU A 373 -5.63 -1.86 -14.26
C GLU A 373 -5.92 -2.82 -13.09
N PRO A 374 -6.74 -2.43 -12.09
CA PRO A 374 -7.26 -1.08 -11.80
C PRO A 374 -6.36 -0.26 -10.85
N SER A 375 -6.79 0.96 -10.48
CA SER A 375 -6.22 1.72 -9.34
C SER A 375 -6.01 0.82 -8.11
N GLN A 376 -4.82 0.87 -7.51
CA GLN A 376 -4.39 -0.09 -6.49
C GLN A 376 -4.74 0.36 -5.07
N VAL A 377 -4.56 1.65 -4.76
CA VAL A 377 -4.65 2.18 -3.38
C VAL A 377 -5.25 3.59 -3.29
N SER A 378 -5.54 4.22 -4.42
CA SER A 378 -5.81 5.66 -4.49
C SER A 378 -7.29 6.04 -4.54
N LEU A 379 -8.18 5.09 -4.87
CA LEU A 379 -9.60 5.35 -5.06
C LEU A 379 -10.29 5.90 -3.81
N THR A 380 -10.09 5.27 -2.66
CA THR A 380 -10.72 5.68 -1.39
C THR A 380 -10.34 7.10 -1.00
N LEU A 381 -9.07 7.47 -1.15
CA LEU A 381 -8.59 8.82 -0.88
C LEU A 381 -9.30 9.85 -1.77
N SER A 382 -9.41 9.54 -3.07
CA SER A 382 -10.04 10.43 -4.05
C SER A 382 -11.54 10.61 -3.78
N GLN A 383 -12.23 9.52 -3.41
CA GLN A 383 -13.64 9.58 -3.00
C GLN A 383 -13.86 10.37 -1.72
N LEU A 384 -12.99 10.20 -0.72
CA LEU A 384 -13.07 10.95 0.54
C LEU A 384 -12.91 12.44 0.31
N TYR A 385 -11.89 12.82 -0.48
CA TYR A 385 -11.65 14.22 -0.80
C TYR A 385 -12.78 14.81 -1.65
N GLY A 386 -13.10 14.16 -2.78
CA GLY A 386 -14.07 14.65 -3.74
C GLY A 386 -15.46 14.82 -3.16
N ARG A 387 -15.97 13.81 -2.43
CA ARG A 387 -17.30 13.88 -1.78
C ARG A 387 -17.41 15.01 -0.77
N ALA A 388 -16.36 15.26 0.01
CA ALA A 388 -16.35 16.31 1.01
C ALA A 388 -16.17 17.71 0.40
N ALA A 389 -15.36 17.83 -0.65
CA ALA A 389 -15.16 19.06 -1.40
C ALA A 389 -16.33 19.39 -2.35
N GLY A 390 -17.21 18.42 -2.63
CA GLY A 390 -18.25 18.56 -3.65
C GLY A 390 -17.70 18.50 -5.09
N TYR A 391 -16.50 17.95 -5.27
CA TYR A 391 -15.87 17.79 -6.57
C TYR A 391 -16.27 16.47 -7.20
N GLU A 392 -16.34 16.47 -8.53
CA GLU A 392 -16.50 15.25 -9.29
C GLU A 392 -15.28 14.37 -9.05
N VAL A 393 -15.50 13.10 -8.72
CA VAL A 393 -14.40 12.14 -8.69
C VAL A 393 -14.34 11.56 -10.09
N PHE A 394 -13.14 11.44 -10.68
CA PHE A 394 -12.98 10.71 -11.93
C PHE A 394 -13.26 9.23 -11.63
N ASP A 395 -14.54 8.88 -11.63
CA ASP A 395 -15.08 7.61 -11.21
C ASP A 395 -15.75 6.87 -12.37
N GLY A 396 -15.19 5.71 -12.68
CA GLY A 396 -16.02 4.56 -13.01
C GLY A 396 -16.12 3.67 -11.76
N PRO A 397 -16.96 2.62 -11.78
CA PRO A 397 -16.94 1.57 -10.74
C PRO A 397 -15.54 0.93 -10.58
N VAL A 398 -14.70 1.08 -11.60
CA VAL A 398 -13.27 0.77 -11.62
C VAL A 398 -12.55 1.97 -12.26
N VAL A 399 -11.44 2.42 -11.69
CA VAL A 399 -10.58 3.42 -12.35
C VAL A 399 -9.52 2.70 -13.16
N LEU A 400 -9.66 2.79 -14.48
CA LEU A 400 -8.70 2.23 -15.43
C LEU A 400 -7.59 3.25 -15.73
N PRO A 401 -6.37 2.79 -16.06
CA PRO A 401 -5.30 3.64 -16.51
C PRO A 401 -5.71 4.46 -17.72
N ASN A 402 -5.67 5.79 -17.58
CA ASN A 402 -5.76 6.67 -18.72
C ASN A 402 -4.53 6.45 -19.60
N VAL A 403 -4.74 5.91 -20.81
CA VAL A 403 -3.63 5.53 -21.68
C VAL A 403 -2.80 6.70 -22.18
N ASP A 404 -3.40 7.89 -22.20
CA ASP A 404 -2.77 9.13 -22.63
C ASP A 404 -2.01 9.85 -21.49
N LEU A 405 -2.21 9.40 -20.24
CA LEU A 405 -1.54 9.94 -19.06
C LEU A 405 -0.35 9.07 -18.67
N THR A 406 0.82 9.44 -19.18
CA THR A 406 2.09 8.73 -18.93
C THR A 406 3.01 9.55 -18.03
N GLY A 407 3.69 8.90 -17.08
CA GLY A 407 4.72 9.53 -16.28
C GLY A 407 4.21 10.55 -15.26
N ASP A 408 2.96 10.47 -14.83
CA ASP A 408 2.41 11.35 -13.79
C ASP A 408 2.70 10.83 -12.37
N ALA A 409 2.63 11.76 -11.41
CA ALA A 409 2.97 11.50 -10.01
C ALA A 409 2.04 10.50 -9.35
N VAL A 410 0.74 10.61 -9.62
CA VAL A 410 -0.30 9.91 -8.86
C VAL A 410 -0.37 8.44 -9.32
N ASN A 411 -0.27 8.16 -10.62
CA ASN A 411 -0.13 6.79 -11.10
C ASN A 411 1.13 6.12 -10.55
N PHE A 412 2.27 6.83 -10.53
CA PHE A 412 3.50 6.28 -9.95
C PHE A 412 3.33 5.93 -8.46
N LEU A 413 2.76 6.83 -7.66
CA LEU A 413 2.57 6.58 -6.24
C LEU A 413 1.56 5.47 -5.97
N ASP A 414 0.47 5.41 -6.73
CA ASP A 414 -0.48 4.30 -6.68
C ASP A 414 0.20 2.95 -6.96
N TYR A 415 1.06 2.90 -7.99
CA TYR A 415 1.88 1.72 -8.30
C TYR A 415 2.87 1.35 -7.18
N GLN A 416 3.40 2.35 -6.47
CA GLN A 416 4.24 2.13 -5.28
C GLN A 416 3.44 1.75 -4.03
N GLY A 417 2.11 1.74 -4.10
CA GLY A 417 1.25 1.42 -2.97
C GLY A 417 1.05 2.58 -1.99
N ILE A 418 1.34 3.80 -2.41
CA ILE A 418 1.12 5.03 -1.63
C ILE A 418 -0.18 5.67 -2.15
N PRO A 419 -1.26 5.74 -1.32
CA PRO A 419 -2.49 6.41 -1.73
C PRO A 419 -2.22 7.83 -2.18
N ALA A 420 -2.57 8.15 -3.42
CA ALA A 420 -2.36 9.48 -3.98
C ALA A 420 -3.59 9.96 -4.76
N ALA A 421 -3.88 11.25 -4.69
CA ALA A 421 -4.93 11.85 -5.51
C ALA A 421 -4.40 13.13 -6.16
N VAL A 422 -4.83 13.38 -7.39
CA VAL A 422 -4.70 14.69 -8.02
C VAL A 422 -6.05 15.41 -7.93
N VAL A 423 -6.02 16.65 -7.47
CA VAL A 423 -7.17 17.54 -7.42
C VAL A 423 -6.96 18.59 -8.51
N LEU A 424 -7.74 18.48 -9.58
CA LEU A 424 -7.80 19.44 -10.68
C LEU A 424 -8.76 20.57 -10.29
N LEU A 425 -8.19 21.73 -9.98
CA LEU A 425 -8.93 22.93 -9.64
C LEU A 425 -9.61 23.52 -10.89
N PRO A 426 -10.81 24.11 -10.74
CA PRO A 426 -11.63 24.68 -11.82
C PRO A 426 -11.10 26.02 -12.34
N HIS A 427 -10.23 26.69 -11.59
CA HIS A 427 -9.69 28.00 -11.91
C HIS A 427 -8.16 27.99 -11.98
N PHE A 428 -7.57 29.01 -12.61
CA PHE A 428 -6.11 29.17 -12.66
C PHE A 428 -5.57 30.08 -11.54
N LEU A 429 -6.40 31.04 -11.10
CA LEU A 429 -6.00 32.13 -10.19
C LEU A 429 -6.86 32.21 -8.93
N GLU A 430 -8.09 31.70 -8.98
CA GLU A 430 -9.02 31.75 -7.86
C GLU A 430 -8.91 30.47 -7.02
N MET A 431 -9.05 30.62 -5.69
CA MET A 431 -9.02 29.51 -4.75
C MET A 431 -10.44 29.14 -4.32
N ASP A 432 -10.78 27.87 -4.45
CA ASP A 432 -12.01 27.29 -3.90
C ASP A 432 -11.73 26.82 -2.46
N TRP A 433 -11.51 27.81 -1.59
CA TRP A 433 -10.96 27.57 -0.25
C TRP A 433 -11.87 26.67 0.60
N ASP A 434 -13.16 26.95 0.64
CA ASP A 434 -14.10 26.26 1.53
C ASP A 434 -14.27 24.79 1.11
N GLU A 435 -14.34 24.53 -0.20
CA GLU A 435 -14.42 23.20 -0.81
C GLU A 435 -13.16 22.38 -0.49
N ASN A 436 -11.98 22.93 -0.78
CA ASN A 436 -10.73 22.22 -0.53
C ASN A 436 -10.47 22.04 0.98
N LEU A 437 -10.89 22.98 1.83
CA LEU A 437 -10.82 22.85 3.29
C LEU A 437 -11.72 21.70 3.79
N ALA A 438 -12.92 21.55 3.23
CA ALA A 438 -13.79 20.42 3.52
C ALA A 438 -13.14 19.08 3.10
N GLY A 439 -12.56 19.02 1.90
CA GLY A 439 -11.80 17.86 1.40
C GLY A 439 -10.62 17.47 2.30
N VAL A 440 -9.75 18.43 2.63
CA VAL A 440 -8.61 18.23 3.54
C VAL A 440 -9.07 17.81 4.93
N THR A 441 -10.09 18.46 5.47
CA THR A 441 -10.63 18.13 6.79
C THR A 441 -11.17 16.71 6.81
N ALA A 442 -11.88 16.28 5.76
CA ALA A 442 -12.39 14.92 5.64
C ALA A 442 -11.26 13.89 5.51
N VAL A 443 -10.19 14.18 4.76
CA VAL A 443 -9.01 13.30 4.71
C VAL A 443 -8.32 13.21 6.07
N LEU A 444 -8.07 14.33 6.75
CA LEU A 444 -7.46 14.29 8.09
C LEU A 444 -8.38 13.64 9.14
N ALA A 445 -9.72 13.70 8.96
CA ALA A 445 -10.71 13.17 9.89
C ALA A 445 -11.04 11.69 9.67
N SER A 446 -11.18 11.24 8.42
CA SER A 446 -11.53 9.85 8.04
C SER A 446 -10.49 8.85 8.51
N TYR A 447 -9.26 9.31 8.68
CA TYR A 447 -8.24 8.48 9.28
C TYR A 447 -8.30 8.49 10.81
N ARG A 448 -8.95 9.45 11.51
CA ARG A 448 -8.99 9.51 13.00
C ARG A 448 -9.57 8.21 13.60
N GLY A 449 -8.74 7.44 14.30
CA GLY A 449 -9.20 6.25 15.05
C GLY A 449 -8.29 5.02 15.02
N THR A 450 -7.46 4.84 14.00
CA THR A 450 -6.47 3.75 13.91
C THR A 450 -5.06 4.24 14.25
N ARG A 451 -4.60 4.05 15.49
CA ARG A 451 -3.16 4.15 15.80
C ARG A 451 -2.45 3.03 15.01
N ARG A 452 -1.53 3.37 14.10
CA ARG A 452 -0.36 2.51 13.88
C ARG A 452 0.54 2.69 15.10
N SER A 453 0.51 1.72 16.02
CA SER A 453 1.46 1.68 17.13
C SER A 453 2.74 1.01 16.64
N SER A 454 3.72 1.82 16.25
CA SER A 454 5.12 1.43 16.25
C SER A 454 5.61 1.32 17.70
N ALA A 455 5.40 0.16 18.34
CA ALA A 455 6.15 -0.36 19.51
C ALA A 455 5.37 -1.50 20.20
N LEU A 456 6.03 -2.64 20.39
CA LEU A 456 5.84 -3.57 21.51
C LEU A 456 7.25 -3.93 22.03
N PRO A 457 7.46 -4.25 23.33
CA PRO A 457 6.80 -3.79 24.55
C PRO A 457 7.82 -3.43 25.67
N PHE A 458 7.38 -2.70 26.71
CA PHE A 458 7.84 -2.99 28.07
C PHE A 458 6.63 -3.23 28.95
N VAL A 459 6.51 -4.47 29.42
CA VAL A 459 5.55 -4.87 30.44
C VAL A 459 5.93 -4.16 31.74
N ASN A 460 5.03 -3.34 32.27
CA ASN A 460 5.00 -3.10 33.69
C ASN A 460 3.59 -3.41 34.21
N THR A 461 3.53 -4.42 35.07
CA THR A 461 2.33 -4.98 35.68
C THR A 461 1.85 -4.07 36.80
N ALA A 462 0.96 -3.11 36.50
CA ALA A 462 0.02 -2.51 37.45
C ALA A 462 -0.71 -1.34 36.77
N ASP A 463 -1.81 -1.66 36.08
CA ASP A 463 -3.09 -0.93 36.16
C ASP A 463 -3.93 -1.34 34.95
N VAL A 464 -5.07 -1.96 35.24
CA VAL A 464 -6.07 -2.37 34.25
C VAL A 464 -7.08 -1.23 34.11
N PRO A 465 -7.20 -0.62 32.91
CA PRO A 465 -8.46 -0.07 32.47
C PRO A 465 -9.02 -0.86 31.27
N THR A 466 -10.32 -1.13 31.42
CA THR A 466 -11.34 -1.87 30.66
C THR A 466 -11.28 -1.83 29.11
N PRO A 467 -11.75 -2.88 28.39
CA PRO A 467 -11.56 -3.07 26.94
C PRO A 467 -12.32 -2.05 26.07
N LEU A 468 -11.72 -1.71 24.92
CA LEU A 468 -12.39 -1.05 23.78
C LEU A 468 -13.46 -1.99 23.19
N ALA A 469 -14.59 -1.41 22.77
CA ALA A 469 -15.81 -2.12 22.37
C ALA A 469 -15.58 -3.16 21.26
N ALA A 470 -16.07 -4.37 21.51
CA ALA A 470 -16.14 -5.47 20.56
C ALA A 470 -17.05 -5.13 19.37
N CYS A 471 -16.75 -5.63 18.16
CA CYS A 471 -17.67 -5.60 17.01
C CYS A 471 -19.06 -6.12 17.45
N SER A 472 -20.13 -5.68 16.77
CA SER A 472 -21.43 -6.35 16.87
C SER A 472 -21.26 -7.86 16.64
N PRO A 473 -21.88 -8.73 17.45
CA PRO A 473 -21.69 -10.15 17.32
C PRO A 473 -22.19 -10.61 15.94
N THR A 474 -21.34 -11.35 15.22
CA THR A 474 -21.79 -12.13 14.07
C THR A 474 -22.84 -13.12 14.52
N ALA A 475 -23.80 -13.45 13.66
CA ALA A 475 -24.77 -14.49 13.98
C ALA A 475 -24.03 -15.76 14.40
N GLU A 476 -24.55 -16.49 15.39
CA GLU A 476 -23.86 -17.66 15.97
C GLU A 476 -23.44 -18.67 14.89
N ARG A 477 -24.30 -18.87 13.88
CA ARG A 477 -24.02 -19.72 12.72
C ARG A 477 -22.80 -19.29 11.88
N TRP A 478 -22.49 -18.00 11.91
CA TRP A 478 -21.41 -17.40 11.12
C TRP A 478 -20.12 -17.27 11.91
N GLN A 479 -20.09 -17.58 13.21
CA GLN A 479 -18.88 -17.37 14.01
C GLN A 479 -17.67 -18.14 13.49
N SER A 480 -17.83 -19.40 13.06
CA SER A 480 -16.72 -20.21 12.54
C SER A 480 -16.23 -19.72 11.18
N VAL A 481 -17.14 -19.44 10.26
CA VAL A 481 -16.82 -18.93 8.91
C VAL A 481 -16.26 -17.51 9.03
N TYR A 482 -16.91 -16.62 9.77
CA TYR A 482 -16.45 -15.27 10.00
C TYR A 482 -15.07 -15.22 10.66
N ALA A 483 -14.75 -16.07 11.63
CA ALA A 483 -13.43 -16.09 12.26
C ALA A 483 -12.29 -16.36 11.25
N GLN A 484 -12.57 -17.06 10.14
CA GLN A 484 -11.59 -17.29 9.07
C GLN A 484 -11.41 -16.06 8.17
N TYR A 485 -12.46 -15.25 8.01
CA TYR A 485 -12.52 -14.14 7.06
C TYR A 485 -12.66 -12.76 7.72
N GLU A 486 -12.55 -12.66 9.05
CA GLU A 486 -12.83 -11.45 9.85
C GLU A 486 -12.04 -10.24 9.37
N TYR A 487 -10.77 -10.44 9.03
CA TYR A 487 -9.89 -9.38 8.53
C TYR A 487 -10.25 -8.91 7.12
N THR A 488 -10.87 -9.78 6.32
CA THR A 488 -11.24 -9.48 4.93
C THR A 488 -12.65 -8.90 4.86
N LEU A 489 -13.61 -9.46 5.60
CA LEU A 489 -15.01 -9.02 5.65
C LEU A 489 -15.24 -7.77 6.52
N GLY A 490 -14.44 -7.58 7.58
CA GLY A 490 -14.65 -6.51 8.56
C GLY A 490 -15.89 -6.73 9.44
N CYS A 491 -16.22 -5.79 10.36
CA CYS A 491 -17.34 -6.00 11.30
C CYS A 491 -18.69 -6.16 10.56
N ALA A 492 -19.61 -6.93 11.17
CA ALA A 492 -20.99 -7.04 10.71
C ALA A 492 -21.70 -5.67 10.72
N VAL A 493 -22.37 -5.34 9.62
CA VAL A 493 -23.06 -4.05 9.39
C VAL A 493 -24.55 -4.15 9.73
N GLY A 494 -25.05 -5.36 9.97
CA GLY A 494 -26.45 -5.61 10.34
C GLY A 494 -26.67 -6.98 10.97
N ALA A 495 -27.91 -7.25 11.36
CA ALA A 495 -28.33 -8.57 11.79
C ALA A 495 -28.45 -9.53 10.60
N LEU A 496 -28.54 -10.83 10.89
CA LEU A 496 -28.86 -11.84 9.89
C LEU A 496 -30.25 -11.58 9.30
N VAL A 497 -30.34 -11.59 7.97
CA VAL A 497 -31.56 -11.39 7.19
C VAL A 497 -31.92 -12.68 6.43
N ALA A 498 -33.21 -12.84 6.14
CA ALA A 498 -33.75 -13.97 5.37
C ALA A 498 -34.65 -13.43 4.23
N PRO A 499 -34.07 -12.72 3.24
CA PRO A 499 -34.84 -12.14 2.15
C PRO A 499 -35.37 -13.20 1.20
N GLU A 500 -36.34 -12.80 0.37
CA GLU A 500 -36.63 -13.57 -0.84
C GLU A 500 -35.38 -13.59 -1.73
N ALA A 501 -35.06 -14.75 -2.29
CA ALA A 501 -33.90 -14.94 -3.13
C ALA A 501 -34.20 -15.95 -4.23
N ALA A 502 -33.54 -15.77 -5.36
CA ALA A 502 -33.61 -16.69 -6.50
C ALA A 502 -32.20 -17.11 -6.87
N VAL A 503 -32.07 -18.30 -7.44
CA VAL A 503 -30.80 -18.84 -7.93
C VAL A 503 -30.98 -19.52 -9.27
N GLN A 504 -29.92 -19.51 -10.07
CA GLN A 504 -29.88 -20.26 -11.31
C GLN A 504 -28.46 -20.77 -11.56
N GLN A 505 -28.37 -22.04 -11.94
CA GLN A 505 -27.10 -22.71 -12.25
C GLN A 505 -26.76 -22.58 -13.73
N TYR A 506 -25.49 -22.33 -14.01
CA TYR A 506 -24.89 -22.23 -15.34
C TYR A 506 -23.73 -23.22 -15.49
N GLU A 507 -23.18 -23.36 -16.69
CA GLU A 507 -22.07 -24.27 -17.00
C GLU A 507 -20.81 -24.02 -16.15
N HIS A 508 -20.53 -22.76 -15.82
CA HIS A 508 -19.31 -22.33 -15.12
C HIS A 508 -19.58 -21.41 -13.92
N GLY A 509 -20.74 -21.58 -13.28
CA GLY A 509 -21.05 -20.81 -12.08
C GLY A 509 -22.54 -20.70 -11.77
N TRP A 510 -22.86 -19.68 -10.97
CA TRP A 510 -24.21 -19.43 -10.44
C TRP A 510 -24.57 -17.96 -10.53
N MET A 511 -25.85 -17.67 -10.73
CA MET A 511 -26.41 -16.38 -10.41
C MET A 511 -27.28 -16.48 -9.16
N ILE A 512 -27.18 -15.50 -8.28
CA ILE A 512 -27.94 -15.41 -7.03
C ILE A 512 -28.55 -14.02 -6.94
N TRP A 513 -29.87 -13.91 -6.86
CA TRP A 513 -30.57 -12.65 -6.63
C TRP A 513 -30.99 -12.53 -5.17
N ARG A 514 -30.82 -11.34 -4.60
CA ARG A 514 -31.23 -10.97 -3.24
C ARG A 514 -32.31 -9.90 -3.30
N GLY A 515 -33.51 -10.20 -2.80
CA GLY A 515 -34.65 -9.28 -2.84
C GLY A 515 -34.66 -8.18 -1.78
N ASP A 516 -33.75 -8.19 -0.81
CA ASP A 516 -33.60 -7.09 0.17
C ASP A 516 -32.77 -5.92 -0.36
N ASN A 517 -31.88 -6.17 -1.30
CA ASN A 517 -30.99 -5.16 -1.88
C ASN A 517 -31.03 -5.10 -3.41
N ASP A 518 -31.87 -5.94 -4.03
CA ASP A 518 -32.06 -6.07 -5.47
C ASP A 518 -30.78 -6.38 -6.27
N TYR A 519 -29.74 -6.91 -5.63
CA TYR A 519 -28.51 -7.32 -6.33
C TYR A 519 -28.61 -8.75 -6.86
N VAL A 520 -28.12 -8.92 -8.10
CA VAL A 520 -27.71 -10.21 -8.65
C VAL A 520 -26.20 -10.37 -8.51
N TYR A 521 -25.77 -11.41 -7.82
CA TYR A 521 -24.37 -11.83 -7.73
C TYR A 521 -24.13 -12.96 -8.73
N VAL A 522 -23.15 -12.77 -9.59
CA VAL A 522 -22.65 -13.79 -10.52
C VAL A 522 -21.39 -14.39 -9.93
N LEU A 523 -21.43 -15.66 -9.56
CA LEU A 523 -20.31 -16.39 -8.97
C LEU A 523 -19.73 -17.35 -10.02
N TYR A 524 -18.52 -17.10 -10.50
CA TYR A 524 -17.84 -17.96 -11.48
C TYR A 524 -17.05 -19.06 -10.77
N ASP A 525 -16.91 -20.24 -11.39
CA ASP A 525 -16.19 -21.39 -10.83
C ASP A 525 -14.69 -21.14 -10.60
N ASP A 526 -14.13 -20.04 -11.13
CA ASP A 526 -12.75 -19.60 -10.89
C ASP A 526 -12.59 -18.68 -9.67
N TYR A 527 -13.62 -18.59 -8.82
CA TYR A 527 -13.68 -17.80 -7.58
C TYR A 527 -13.72 -16.28 -7.78
N THR A 528 -13.89 -15.80 -9.02
CA THR A 528 -14.22 -14.40 -9.30
C THR A 528 -15.74 -14.19 -9.26
N MET A 529 -16.18 -12.96 -9.03
CA MET A 529 -17.59 -12.60 -9.09
C MET A 529 -17.86 -11.27 -9.79
N ALA A 530 -19.09 -11.11 -10.26
CA ALA A 530 -19.64 -9.82 -10.66
C ALA A 530 -20.95 -9.57 -9.89
N SER A 531 -21.38 -8.31 -9.80
CA SER A 531 -22.63 -7.94 -9.13
C SER A 531 -23.37 -6.87 -9.91
N PHE A 532 -24.69 -6.99 -10.01
CA PHE A 532 -25.54 -6.07 -10.77
C PHE A 532 -26.75 -5.68 -9.93
N LEU A 533 -27.03 -4.39 -9.79
CA LEU A 533 -28.25 -3.88 -9.16
C LEU A 533 -29.41 -3.93 -10.15
N MET A 534 -30.56 -4.46 -9.72
CA MET A 534 -31.75 -4.66 -10.55
C MET A 534 -32.97 -3.94 -9.94
N ASP A 535 -32.93 -2.60 -9.92
CA ASP A 535 -33.95 -1.74 -9.28
C ASP A 535 -35.10 -1.30 -10.22
N GLU A 536 -34.91 -1.34 -11.53
CA GLU A 536 -35.98 -1.13 -12.51
C GLU A 536 -35.86 -2.10 -13.69
N TYR A 537 -36.82 -3.01 -13.84
CA TYR A 537 -36.82 -3.92 -14.96
C TYR A 537 -38.20 -4.19 -15.56
N ASP A 538 -38.27 -4.16 -16.89
CA ASP A 538 -39.44 -4.47 -17.71
C ASP A 538 -39.45 -5.99 -17.95
N PRO A 539 -40.45 -6.78 -17.51
CA PRO A 539 -40.35 -8.24 -17.41
C PRO A 539 -39.78 -8.90 -18.67
N TYR A 540 -38.57 -9.44 -18.55
CA TYR A 540 -37.86 -10.20 -19.58
C TYR A 540 -38.47 -11.58 -19.60
N GLU A 541 -39.00 -12.00 -20.74
CA GLU A 541 -39.36 -13.40 -20.91
C GLU A 541 -39.05 -13.80 -22.35
N TRP A 542 -37.94 -14.51 -22.53
CA TRP A 542 -37.60 -15.12 -23.82
C TRP A 542 -37.86 -16.63 -23.80
N THR A 543 -37.40 -17.32 -22.75
CA THR A 543 -37.66 -18.74 -22.49
C THR A 543 -37.70 -18.99 -20.98
N ASP A 544 -38.14 -20.18 -20.54
CA ASP A 544 -38.08 -20.55 -19.12
C ASP A 544 -36.67 -20.54 -18.51
N LEU A 545 -35.63 -20.71 -19.34
CA LEU A 545 -34.23 -20.63 -18.95
C LEU A 545 -33.67 -19.20 -19.00
N HIS A 546 -34.30 -18.31 -19.77
CA HIS A 546 -33.85 -16.95 -20.04
C HIS A 546 -34.99 -15.98 -19.81
N LYS A 547 -35.29 -15.73 -18.54
CA LYS A 547 -36.31 -14.78 -18.09
C LYS A 547 -35.85 -14.09 -16.81
N GLY A 548 -36.59 -13.07 -16.39
CA GLY A 548 -36.27 -12.30 -15.19
C GLY A 548 -34.92 -11.59 -15.26
N ALA A 549 -34.36 -11.30 -14.09
CA ALA A 549 -33.09 -10.58 -13.96
C ALA A 549 -31.90 -11.39 -14.51
N PHE A 550 -31.89 -12.70 -14.31
CA PHE A 550 -30.80 -13.58 -14.78
C PHE A 550 -30.74 -13.65 -16.30
N GLY A 551 -31.89 -13.88 -16.96
CA GLY A 551 -31.97 -13.87 -18.42
C GLY A 551 -31.57 -12.53 -19.02
N TYR A 552 -31.95 -11.42 -18.38
CA TYR A 552 -31.56 -10.08 -18.83
C TYR A 552 -30.04 -9.86 -18.75
N ILE A 553 -29.42 -10.17 -17.60
CA ILE A 553 -27.97 -10.04 -17.40
C ILE A 553 -27.22 -10.91 -18.41
N TRP A 554 -27.61 -12.18 -18.54
CA TRP A 554 -26.99 -13.11 -19.47
C TRP A 554 -27.08 -12.64 -20.93
N LEU A 555 -28.21 -12.05 -21.34
CA LEU A 555 -28.34 -11.54 -22.71
C LEU A 555 -27.49 -10.27 -22.94
N ASN A 556 -27.49 -9.35 -22.00
CA ASN A 556 -26.97 -8.00 -22.21
C ASN A 556 -25.51 -7.83 -21.78
N GLN A 557 -24.98 -8.73 -20.94
CA GLN A 557 -23.59 -8.71 -20.49
C GLN A 557 -22.79 -9.79 -21.22
N ALA A 558 -22.10 -9.40 -22.29
CA ALA A 558 -21.36 -10.33 -23.15
C ALA A 558 -20.28 -11.10 -22.39
N ASP A 559 -19.58 -10.44 -21.46
CA ASP A 559 -18.54 -11.05 -20.65
C ASP A 559 -19.12 -12.08 -19.67
N VAL A 560 -20.23 -11.72 -19.00
CA VAL A 560 -20.95 -12.64 -18.11
C VAL A 560 -21.40 -13.89 -18.86
N ARG A 561 -21.98 -13.74 -20.05
CA ARG A 561 -22.38 -14.88 -20.89
C ARG A 561 -21.19 -15.73 -21.34
N ALA A 562 -20.11 -15.10 -21.77
CA ALA A 562 -18.92 -15.82 -22.22
C ALA A 562 -18.24 -16.61 -21.09
N HIS A 563 -18.34 -16.10 -19.86
CA HIS A 563 -17.66 -16.65 -18.69
C HIS A 563 -18.52 -17.67 -17.94
N LEU A 564 -19.84 -17.46 -17.81
CA LEU A 564 -20.76 -18.43 -17.18
C LEU A 564 -21.16 -19.59 -18.10
N GLY A 565 -21.22 -19.38 -19.41
CA GLY A 565 -21.82 -20.33 -20.35
C GLY A 565 -23.35 -20.36 -20.29
N GLU A 566 -23.97 -21.41 -20.83
CA GLU A 566 -25.43 -21.56 -20.92
C GLU A 566 -26.05 -21.95 -19.55
N PRO A 567 -27.32 -21.57 -19.28
CA PRO A 567 -28.02 -22.02 -18.08
C PRO A 567 -28.28 -23.54 -18.11
N LEU A 568 -27.94 -24.23 -17.03
CA LEU A 568 -28.15 -25.67 -16.87
C LEU A 568 -29.52 -26.03 -16.28
N ALA A 569 -30.14 -25.07 -15.59
CA ALA A 569 -31.46 -25.21 -14.98
C ALA A 569 -32.25 -23.90 -15.09
N ALA A 570 -33.57 -24.00 -14.91
CA ALA A 570 -34.42 -22.81 -14.80
C ALA A 570 -34.13 -22.08 -13.48
N GLU A 571 -34.49 -20.81 -13.42
CA GLU A 571 -34.50 -20.04 -12.18
C GLU A 571 -35.36 -20.73 -11.12
N GLU A 572 -34.81 -20.89 -9.92
CA GLU A 572 -35.46 -21.50 -8.76
C GLU A 572 -35.44 -20.54 -7.58
N VAL A 573 -36.47 -20.63 -6.73
CA VAL A 573 -36.47 -19.90 -5.45
C VAL A 573 -35.44 -20.54 -4.52
N ALA A 574 -34.57 -19.72 -3.94
CA ALA A 574 -33.63 -20.17 -2.91
C ALA A 574 -34.37 -20.30 -1.58
N HIS A 575 -34.83 -21.51 -1.27
CA HIS A 575 -35.44 -21.81 0.03
C HIS A 575 -34.44 -21.58 1.18
N ASP A 576 -34.92 -21.30 2.39
CA ASP A 576 -34.11 -21.06 3.60
C ASP A 576 -32.86 -20.15 3.42
N PHE A 577 -32.91 -19.22 2.46
CA PHE A 577 -31.82 -18.29 2.17
C PHE A 577 -31.62 -17.36 3.34
N VAL A 578 -30.38 -17.24 3.79
CA VAL A 578 -30.01 -16.27 4.81
C VAL A 578 -28.70 -15.59 4.47
N ALA A 579 -28.62 -14.31 4.79
CA ALA A 579 -27.45 -13.48 4.55
C ALA A 579 -27.10 -12.66 5.78
N GLN A 580 -25.82 -12.35 5.96
CA GLN A 580 -25.39 -11.28 6.85
C GLN A 580 -24.36 -10.43 6.12
N ASP A 581 -24.55 -9.11 6.18
CA ASP A 581 -23.66 -8.15 5.54
C ASP A 581 -22.58 -7.65 6.52
N PHE A 582 -21.38 -7.46 5.98
CA PHE A 582 -20.17 -7.04 6.65
C PHE A 582 -19.58 -5.84 5.92
N ALA A 583 -18.62 -5.15 6.55
CA ALA A 583 -18.07 -3.90 6.02
C ALA A 583 -17.54 -4.00 4.57
N ASN A 584 -17.00 -5.17 4.19
CA ASN A 584 -16.35 -5.40 2.91
C ASN A 584 -16.91 -6.62 2.15
N GLY A 585 -18.11 -7.09 2.49
CA GLY A 585 -18.65 -8.31 1.89
C GLY A 585 -19.89 -8.86 2.58
N SER A 586 -20.30 -10.06 2.18
CA SER A 586 -21.48 -10.73 2.73
C SER A 586 -21.23 -12.21 2.89
N ILE A 587 -21.82 -12.84 3.90
CA ILE A 587 -21.91 -14.30 3.98
C ILE A 587 -23.34 -14.71 3.67
N LEU A 588 -23.52 -15.59 2.68
CA LEU A 588 -24.81 -16.09 2.21
C LEU A 588 -24.88 -17.61 2.44
N LEU A 589 -26.06 -18.13 2.76
CA LEU A 589 -26.35 -19.56 2.67
C LEU A 589 -27.35 -19.80 1.55
N LEU A 590 -27.01 -20.72 0.64
CA LEU A 590 -27.99 -21.33 -0.27
C LEU A 590 -28.44 -22.68 0.31
N SER A 591 -29.73 -22.87 0.60
CA SER A 591 -30.21 -24.13 1.19
C SER A 591 -30.04 -25.35 0.30
N ASN A 592 -29.98 -25.13 -1.02
CA ASN A 592 -30.03 -26.21 -2.00
C ASN A 592 -28.77 -27.10 -1.96
N ASN A 593 -27.66 -26.57 -1.42
CA ASN A 593 -26.41 -27.31 -1.22
C ASN A 593 -25.84 -27.21 0.19
N GLY A 594 -26.38 -26.33 1.05
CA GLY A 594 -25.91 -26.14 2.42
C GLY A 594 -24.55 -25.43 2.53
N ILE A 595 -24.06 -24.85 1.44
CA ILE A 595 -22.75 -24.20 1.35
C ILE A 595 -22.89 -22.72 1.74
N ASN A 596 -21.93 -22.26 2.53
CA ASN A 596 -21.80 -20.87 2.93
C ASN A 596 -20.92 -20.14 1.91
N TYR A 597 -21.51 -19.21 1.17
CA TYR A 597 -20.80 -18.39 0.19
C TYR A 597 -20.34 -17.12 0.87
N VAL A 598 -19.04 -16.86 0.81
CA VAL A 598 -18.43 -15.65 1.35
C VAL A 598 -18.08 -14.75 0.17
N LEU A 599 -18.77 -13.62 0.06
CA LEU A 599 -18.60 -12.66 -1.02
C LEU A 599 -17.71 -11.51 -0.57
N PHE A 600 -16.66 -11.20 -1.32
CA PHE A 600 -15.70 -10.14 -1.00
C PHE A 600 -15.86 -8.96 -1.97
N ALA A 601 -16.58 -7.92 -1.54
CA ALA A 601 -16.92 -6.79 -2.40
C ALA A 601 -15.69 -6.00 -2.88
N ALA A 602 -14.61 -5.98 -2.08
CA ALA A 602 -13.39 -5.24 -2.41
C ALA A 602 -12.55 -5.91 -3.51
N THR A 603 -12.57 -7.24 -3.58
CA THR A 603 -11.75 -8.02 -4.53
C THR A 603 -12.57 -8.59 -5.67
N MET A 604 -13.90 -8.47 -5.63
CA MET A 604 -14.82 -9.10 -6.59
C MET A 604 -14.51 -10.60 -6.73
N THR A 605 -14.30 -11.25 -5.59
CA THR A 605 -14.10 -12.69 -5.47
C THR A 605 -15.09 -13.29 -4.49
N TRP A 606 -15.25 -14.60 -4.55
CA TRP A 606 -16.05 -15.34 -3.58
C TRP A 606 -15.33 -16.61 -3.15
N ASP A 607 -15.72 -17.14 -1.98
CA ASP A 607 -15.27 -18.42 -1.48
C ASP A 607 -16.46 -19.24 -0.97
N ALA A 608 -16.28 -20.55 -0.79
CA ALA A 608 -17.31 -21.47 -0.31
C ALA A 608 -16.81 -22.32 0.85
N GLU A 609 -17.53 -22.27 1.97
CA GLU A 609 -17.26 -23.07 3.16
C GLU A 609 -18.44 -24.02 3.43
N SER A 610 -18.13 -25.30 3.61
CA SER A 610 -19.10 -26.36 3.93
C SER A 610 -19.45 -26.46 5.41
#